data_AF-A0A9D8L890-F1
#
_entry.id   AF-A0A9D8L890-F1
#
_cell.length_a   1.000
_cell.length_b   1.000
_cell.length_c   1.000
_cell.angle_alpha   90.00
_cell.angle_beta   90.00
_cell.angle_gamma   90.00
#
_symmetry.space_group_name_H-M   'P 1'
#
loop_
_entity.id
_entity.type
_entity.pdbx_description
1 polymer ?
#
loop_
_entity_poly.entity_id
_entity_poly.type
_entity_poly.pdbx_seq_one_letter_code
_entity_poly.pdbx_strand_id
1 'polypeptide(L)'
;MIAPHYRVIAVRKGTSMLFIGFAIVIAIGLALLVSADAGTLVGVTQEQMAQAIPLIVILIVIAGGLFSRRHRFSELVGNLAVWIGILGVVLVGYTYREDLTLVASRVFGELVPGVAVVDEQRGTAMFRGGRDGHFMINAKINGAEIRTIFDTGASAVVLTHGDAERVGISTAALNYNVPVSTANGTGNAAAVTLDQIEIGGIMRNNVRAFIAERGMLETSLLGMSYLGTLSRYAVSGNSLELVD
;
A
#
# COMPACT_ATOMS: atom_id res chain seq x y z
N MET A 1 -41.98 26.10 52.44
CA MET A 1 -40.95 26.84 51.68
C MET A 1 -39.62 26.14 51.94
N ILE A 2 -39.19 25.23 51.06
CA ILE A 2 -37.95 24.45 51.19
C ILE A 2 -37.23 24.57 49.85
N ALA A 3 -36.05 25.17 49.84
CA ALA A 3 -35.19 25.27 48.66
C ALA A 3 -33.98 24.34 48.85
N PRO A 4 -33.56 23.55 47.85
CA PRO A 4 -32.36 22.75 47.93
C PRO A 4 -31.15 23.53 47.39
N HIS A 5 -30.03 23.48 48.13
CA HIS A 5 -28.74 23.97 47.67
C HIS A 5 -28.12 22.97 46.68
N TYR A 6 -27.90 23.39 45.43
CA TYR A 6 -27.09 22.64 44.47
C TYR A 6 -25.62 23.03 44.64
N ARG A 7 -24.77 22.08 45.08
CA ARG A 7 -23.31 22.22 45.00
C ARG A 7 -22.87 21.80 43.59
N VAL A 8 -22.43 22.76 42.79
CA VAL A 8 -21.76 22.50 41.51
C VAL A 8 -20.36 21.95 41.80
N ILE A 9 -20.10 20.71 41.41
CA ILE A 9 -18.76 20.11 41.41
C ILE A 9 -18.00 20.72 40.23
N ALA A 10 -17.06 21.61 40.52
CA ALA A 10 -16.13 22.12 39.52
C ALA A 10 -15.14 21.02 39.12
N VAL A 11 -15.35 20.42 37.94
CA VAL A 11 -14.39 19.48 37.33
C VAL A 11 -13.19 20.29 36.83
N ARG A 12 -12.03 20.09 37.47
CA ARG A 12 -10.73 20.72 37.17
C ARG A 12 -10.21 20.21 35.82
N LYS A 13 -10.54 20.91 34.74
CA LYS A 13 -10.28 20.58 33.32
C LYS A 13 -8.88 20.95 32.78
N GLY A 14 -7.91 21.26 33.64
CA GLY A 14 -6.66 21.92 33.22
C GLY A 14 -5.51 20.99 32.81
N THR A 15 -5.39 19.81 33.41
CA THR A 15 -4.23 18.93 33.21
C THR A 15 -4.36 18.03 31.99
N SER A 16 -5.57 17.56 31.66
CA SER A 16 -5.79 16.63 30.55
C SER A 16 -5.54 17.24 29.16
N MET A 17 -5.76 18.54 28.97
CA MET A 17 -5.53 19.21 27.67
C MET A 17 -4.05 19.32 27.30
N LEU A 18 -3.15 19.47 28.29
CA LEU A 18 -1.70 19.50 28.05
C LEU A 18 -1.14 18.12 27.67
N PHE A 19 -1.68 17.05 28.27
CA PHE A 19 -1.32 15.67 27.90
C PHE A 19 -1.77 15.32 26.48
N ILE A 20 -2.97 15.76 26.07
CA ILE A 20 -3.46 15.56 24.70
C ILE A 20 -2.58 16.31 23.69
N GLY A 21 -2.15 17.54 24.02
CA GLY A 21 -1.21 18.30 23.18
C GLY A 21 0.13 17.58 23.00
N PHE A 22 0.71 17.05 24.08
CA PHE A 22 1.96 16.27 23.99
C PHE A 22 1.78 14.95 23.23
N ALA A 23 0.66 14.25 23.42
CA ALA A 23 0.36 13.02 22.69
C ALA A 23 0.23 13.27 21.18
N ILE A 24 -0.35 14.41 20.76
CA ILE A 24 -0.45 14.80 19.36
C ILE A 24 0.94 15.13 18.79
N VAL A 25 1.78 15.86 19.52
CA VAL A 25 3.16 16.16 19.08
C VAL A 25 3.99 14.88 18.96
N ILE A 26 3.82 13.93 19.89
CA ILE A 26 4.46 12.62 19.84
C ILE A 26 3.95 11.81 18.65
N ALA A 27 2.64 11.81 18.38
CA ALA A 27 2.05 11.12 17.24
C ALA A 27 2.52 11.70 15.90
N ILE A 28 2.64 13.04 15.80
CA ILE A 28 3.19 13.72 14.62
C ILE A 28 4.68 13.40 14.47
N GLY A 29 5.44 13.43 15.57
CA GLY A 29 6.85 13.05 15.58
C GLY A 29 7.06 11.61 15.12
N LEU A 30 6.24 10.67 15.61
CA LEU A 30 6.21 9.27 15.18
C LEU A 30 5.83 9.11 13.70
N ALA A 31 4.82 9.84 13.23
CA ALA A 31 4.41 9.80 11.83
C ALA A 31 5.54 10.26 10.89
N LEU A 32 6.26 11.32 11.28
CA LEU A 32 7.43 11.82 10.55
C LEU A 32 8.62 10.85 10.62
N LEU A 33 8.72 10.06 11.69
CA LEU A 33 9.79 9.07 11.91
C LEU A 33 9.60 7.83 11.01
N VAL A 34 8.35 7.49 10.67
CA VAL A 34 8.02 6.35 9.80
C VAL A 34 8.19 6.70 8.32
N SER A 35 8.10 7.97 7.93
CA SER A 35 8.36 8.40 6.55
C SER A 35 9.85 8.56 6.29
N ALA A 36 10.42 7.69 5.45
CA ALA A 36 11.82 7.73 5.04
C ALA A 36 12.26 9.05 4.36
N ASP A 37 11.30 9.83 3.83
CA ASP A 37 11.52 11.12 3.15
C ASP A 37 11.16 12.37 3.97
N ALA A 38 10.76 12.26 5.25
CA ALA A 38 10.45 13.47 6.03
C ALA A 38 11.66 14.37 6.29
N GLY A 39 12.85 13.79 6.41
CA GLY A 39 14.09 14.54 6.59
C GLY A 39 14.45 15.39 5.36
N THR A 40 14.26 14.82 4.17
CA THR A 40 14.56 15.49 2.90
C THR A 40 13.64 16.69 2.64
N LEU A 41 12.38 16.63 3.09
CA LEU A 41 11.41 17.73 3.03
C LEU A 41 11.80 18.96 3.88
N VAL A 42 12.55 18.75 4.98
CA VAL A 42 13.00 19.83 5.90
C VAL A 42 14.50 20.12 5.74
N GLY A 43 15.16 19.50 4.76
CA GLY A 43 16.59 19.69 4.49
C GLY A 43 17.53 19.07 5.54
N VAL A 44 17.04 18.09 6.31
CA VAL A 44 17.78 17.41 7.38
C VAL A 44 18.20 16.03 6.88
N THR A 45 19.47 15.66 7.06
CA THR A 45 19.95 14.34 6.64
C THR A 45 19.37 13.22 7.52
N GLN A 46 19.28 12.01 6.97
CA GLN A 46 18.74 10.85 7.69
C GLN A 46 19.52 10.53 8.98
N GLU A 47 20.84 10.75 8.99
CA GLU A 47 21.67 10.61 10.20
C GLU A 47 21.38 11.70 11.25
N GLN A 48 21.18 12.95 10.82
CA GLN A 48 20.82 14.05 11.73
C GLN A 48 19.45 13.82 12.35
N MET A 49 18.50 13.27 11.57
CA MET A 49 17.18 12.90 12.08
C MET A 49 17.28 11.77 13.12
N ALA A 50 18.11 10.75 12.85
CA ALA A 50 18.35 9.64 13.77
C ALA A 50 18.91 10.10 15.13
N GLN A 51 19.79 11.12 15.13
CA GLN A 51 20.39 11.68 16.35
C GLN A 51 19.45 12.64 17.11
N ALA A 52 18.52 13.31 16.43
CA ALA A 52 17.57 14.21 17.06
C ALA A 52 16.51 13.48 17.91
N ILE A 53 16.16 12.26 17.53
CA ILE A 53 15.13 11.44 18.18
C ILE A 53 15.40 11.21 19.68
N PRO A 54 16.57 10.66 20.10
CA PRO A 54 16.83 10.44 21.52
C PRO A 54 16.85 11.76 22.31
N LEU A 55 17.31 12.85 21.70
CA LEU A 55 17.35 14.16 22.35
C LEU A 55 15.95 14.73 22.60
N ILE A 56 15.03 14.58 21.65
CA ILE A 56 13.63 15.01 21.79
C ILE A 56 12.92 14.19 22.87
N VAL A 57 13.13 12.87 22.92
CA VAL A 57 12.57 12.00 23.97
C VAL A 57 13.04 12.45 25.35
N ILE A 58 14.33 12.74 25.51
CA ILE A 58 14.89 13.24 26.78
C ILE A 58 14.28 14.61 27.13
N LEU A 59 14.13 15.51 26.17
CA LEU A 59 13.54 16.84 26.37
C LEU A 59 12.08 16.75 26.83
N ILE A 60 11.31 15.81 26.27
CA ILE A 60 9.92 15.54 26.65
C ILE A 60 9.85 15.02 28.09
N VAL A 61 10.75 14.10 28.47
CA VAL A 61 10.83 13.55 29.84
C VAL A 61 11.17 14.66 30.85
N ILE A 62 12.14 15.52 30.51
CA ILE A 62 12.56 16.64 31.36
C ILE A 62 11.43 17.68 31.48
N ALA A 63 10.80 18.06 30.36
CA ALA A 63 9.69 19.01 30.35
C ALA A 63 8.47 18.50 31.14
N GLY A 64 8.17 17.20 31.06
CA GLY A 64 7.14 16.55 31.88
C GLY A 64 7.47 16.54 33.37
N GLY A 65 8.76 16.44 33.72
CA GLY A 65 9.25 16.49 35.10
C GLY A 65 9.25 17.89 35.73
N LEU A 66 9.58 18.92 34.96
CA LEU A 66 9.75 20.31 35.46
C LEU A 66 8.44 21.01 35.87
N PHE A 67 7.27 20.54 35.39
CA PHE A 67 5.98 21.18 35.67
C PHE A 67 5.21 20.60 36.88
N SER A 68 5.82 19.70 37.65
CA SER A 68 5.16 18.96 38.74
C SER A 68 5.30 19.64 40.11
N ARG A 69 4.27 20.40 40.55
CA ARG A 69 4.14 20.95 41.91
C ARG A 69 3.62 19.85 42.86
N ARG A 70 4.38 19.50 43.91
CA ARG A 70 4.05 18.51 44.98
C ARG A 70 3.07 17.40 44.56
N HIS A 71 3.53 16.45 43.76
CA HIS A 71 2.76 15.25 43.44
C HIS A 71 2.92 14.18 44.53
N ARG A 72 1.82 13.47 44.80
CA ARG A 72 1.84 12.26 45.62
C ARG A 72 2.71 11.23 44.90
N PHE A 73 3.55 10.51 45.65
CA PHE A 73 4.50 9.52 45.10
C PHE A 73 3.81 8.49 44.19
N SER A 74 2.55 8.13 44.49
CA SER A 74 1.73 7.23 43.65
C SER A 74 1.43 7.77 42.25
N GLU A 75 1.31 9.09 42.07
CA GLU A 75 1.05 9.71 40.76
C GLU A 75 2.33 9.75 39.91
N LEU A 76 3.50 9.91 40.55
CA LEU A 76 4.79 9.88 39.86
C LEU A 76 5.09 8.49 39.29
N VAL A 77 4.81 7.44 40.07
CA VAL A 77 4.98 6.05 39.63
C VAL A 77 4.00 5.71 38.50
N GLY A 78 2.74 6.14 38.60
CA GLY A 78 1.74 5.95 37.55
C GLY A 78 2.14 6.64 36.23
N ASN A 79 2.62 7.89 36.30
CA ASN A 79 3.05 8.63 35.11
C ASN A 79 4.32 8.02 34.49
N LEU A 80 5.28 7.57 35.29
CA LEU A 80 6.48 6.88 34.80
C LEU A 80 6.12 5.57 34.08
N ALA A 81 5.16 4.80 34.59
CA ALA A 81 4.71 3.57 33.95
C ALA A 81 4.09 3.84 32.57
N VAL A 82 3.29 4.91 32.43
CA VAL A 82 2.73 5.33 31.14
C VAL A 82 3.83 5.73 30.16
N TRP A 83 4.83 6.49 30.60
CA TRP A 83 5.97 6.89 29.75
C TRP A 83 6.83 5.71 29.31
N ILE A 84 7.11 4.77 30.21
CA ILE A 84 7.82 3.53 29.88
C ILE A 84 7.01 2.70 28.89
N GLY A 85 5.69 2.64 29.05
CA GLY A 85 4.79 1.98 28.11
C GLY A 85 4.84 2.61 26.72
N ILE A 86 4.75 3.94 26.64
CA ILE A 86 4.85 4.68 25.36
C ILE A 86 6.23 4.44 24.73
N LEU A 87 7.31 4.60 25.49
CA LEU A 87 8.67 4.35 25.01
C LEU A 87 8.83 2.91 24.50
N GLY A 88 8.25 1.93 25.20
CA GLY A 88 8.24 0.54 24.78
C GLY A 88 7.50 0.32 23.47
N VAL A 89 6.31 0.91 23.30
CA VAL A 89 5.56 0.84 22.04
C VAL A 89 6.34 1.49 20.89
N VAL A 90 6.97 2.64 21.13
CA VAL A 90 7.80 3.32 20.14
C VAL A 90 9.04 2.50 19.77
N LEU A 91 9.72 1.92 20.76
CA LEU A 91 10.91 1.09 20.56
C LEU A 91 10.57 -0.16 19.76
N VAL A 92 9.46 -0.83 20.09
CA VAL A 92 8.94 -1.97 19.32
C VAL A 92 8.57 -1.51 17.91
N GLY A 93 7.83 -0.41 17.76
CA GLY A 93 7.46 0.14 16.45
C GLY A 93 8.66 0.49 15.57
N TYR A 94 9.71 1.06 16.15
CA TYR A 94 10.95 1.38 15.44
C TYR A 94 11.77 0.14 15.08
N THR A 95 11.84 -0.84 15.99
CA THR A 95 12.57 -2.10 15.77
C THR A 95 11.93 -2.92 14.65
N TYR A 96 10.59 -2.93 14.59
CA TYR A 96 9.81 -3.63 13.57
C TYR A 96 9.32 -2.70 12.45
N ARG A 97 9.97 -1.55 12.23
CA ARG A 97 9.51 -0.54 11.26
C ARG A 97 9.37 -1.09 9.84
N GLU A 98 10.24 -2.03 9.45
CA GLU A 98 10.25 -2.66 8.13
C GLU A 98 9.12 -3.70 7.98
N ASP A 99 8.72 -4.36 9.08
CA ASP A 99 7.58 -5.29 9.09
C ASP A 99 6.24 -4.53 9.19
N LEU A 100 6.23 -3.39 9.86
CA LEU A 100 5.04 -2.56 10.02
C LEU A 100 4.61 -1.88 8.72
N THR A 101 5.55 -1.51 7.83
CA THR A 101 5.20 -1.01 6.48
C THR A 101 4.54 -2.11 5.64
N LEU A 102 4.96 -3.37 5.80
CA LEU A 102 4.33 -4.53 5.18
C LEU A 102 2.94 -4.82 5.76
N VAL A 103 2.73 -4.65 7.07
CA VAL A 103 1.39 -4.80 7.68
C VAL A 103 0.48 -3.62 7.31
N ALA A 104 1.00 -2.40 7.30
CA ALA A 104 0.25 -1.21 6.89
C ALA A 104 -0.18 -1.31 5.44
N SER A 105 0.71 -1.69 4.51
CA SER A 105 0.35 -1.93 3.11
C SER A 105 -0.65 -3.08 2.93
N ARG A 106 -0.64 -4.11 3.79
CA ARG A 106 -1.67 -5.18 3.80
C ARG A 106 -3.05 -4.69 4.24
N VAL A 107 -3.11 -3.80 5.23
CA VAL A 107 -4.37 -3.21 5.73
C VAL A 107 -4.89 -2.13 4.77
N PHE A 108 -4.02 -1.30 4.21
CA PHE A 108 -4.40 -0.33 3.16
C PHE A 108 -4.79 -1.01 1.85
N GLY A 109 -4.13 -2.12 1.48
CA GLY A 109 -4.51 -2.96 0.34
C GLY A 109 -5.84 -3.71 0.53
N GLU A 110 -6.32 -3.85 1.77
CA GLU A 110 -7.66 -4.38 2.06
C GLU A 110 -8.76 -3.36 1.78
N LEU A 111 -8.42 -2.07 1.76
CA LEU A 111 -9.33 -0.97 1.44
C LEU A 111 -9.33 -0.61 -0.06
N VAL A 112 -8.28 -0.99 -0.80
CA VAL A 112 -8.13 -0.74 -2.25
C VAL A 112 -7.64 -2.01 -2.97
N PRO A 113 -8.56 -2.86 -3.48
CA PRO A 113 -8.20 -4.05 -4.24
C PRO A 113 -7.43 -3.72 -5.54
N GLY A 114 -6.37 -4.47 -5.84
CA GLY A 114 -5.64 -4.41 -7.14
C GLY A 114 -4.30 -3.64 -7.14
N VAL A 115 -3.85 -3.09 -6.02
CA VAL A 115 -2.51 -2.48 -5.91
C VAL A 115 -1.49 -3.57 -5.58
N ALA A 116 -0.43 -3.67 -6.39
CA ALA A 116 0.70 -4.55 -6.12
C ALA A 116 1.47 -4.04 -4.89
N VAL A 117 1.77 -4.91 -3.94
CA VAL A 117 2.84 -4.63 -2.96
C VAL A 117 4.13 -5.07 -3.65
N VAL A 118 4.85 -4.10 -4.20
CA VAL A 118 6.10 -4.33 -4.93
C VAL A 118 7.25 -4.31 -3.93
N ASP A 119 8.00 -5.41 -3.84
CA ASP A 119 9.32 -5.42 -3.20
C ASP A 119 10.35 -5.20 -4.31
N GLU A 120 10.64 -3.93 -4.60
CA GLU A 120 11.57 -3.52 -5.67
C GLU A 120 12.98 -4.09 -5.46
N GLN A 121 13.35 -4.49 -4.23
CA GLN A 121 14.68 -5.05 -3.96
C GLN A 121 14.83 -6.52 -4.36
N ARG A 122 13.74 -7.24 -4.60
CA ARG A 122 13.77 -8.70 -4.88
C ARG A 122 13.33 -9.10 -6.29
N GLY A 123 12.89 -8.16 -7.13
CA GLY A 123 12.30 -8.50 -8.43
C GLY A 123 11.01 -9.32 -8.28
N THR A 124 10.31 -9.10 -7.16
CA THR A 124 9.09 -9.83 -6.80
C THR A 124 7.92 -8.86 -6.73
N ALA A 125 6.85 -9.17 -7.45
CA ALA A 125 5.59 -8.45 -7.39
C ALA A 125 4.52 -9.32 -6.72
N MET A 126 3.94 -8.82 -5.62
CA MET A 126 2.86 -9.50 -4.91
C MET A 126 1.51 -8.83 -5.15
N PHE A 127 0.52 -9.63 -5.51
CA PHE A 127 -0.86 -9.24 -5.74
C PHE A 127 -1.78 -9.99 -4.80
N ARG A 128 -2.89 -9.36 -4.41
CA ARG A 128 -3.97 -10.02 -3.68
C ARG A 128 -5.15 -10.27 -4.58
N GLY A 129 -5.77 -11.44 -4.44
CA GLY A 129 -6.95 -11.81 -5.20
C GLY A 129 -8.15 -10.96 -4.81
N GLY A 130 -9.02 -10.70 -5.79
CA GLY A 130 -10.28 -10.01 -5.61
C GLY A 130 -11.31 -10.89 -4.90
N ARG A 131 -12.43 -10.28 -4.49
CA ARG A 131 -13.54 -11.00 -3.83
C ARG A 131 -14.26 -11.97 -4.77
N ASP A 132 -14.06 -11.79 -6.07
CA ASP A 132 -14.56 -12.58 -7.20
C ASP A 132 -13.73 -13.84 -7.50
N GLY A 133 -12.59 -14.04 -6.81
CA GLY A 133 -11.74 -15.21 -6.97
C GLY A 133 -10.74 -15.11 -8.13
N HIS A 134 -10.72 -13.99 -8.85
CA HIS A 134 -9.72 -13.70 -9.88
C HIS A 134 -8.63 -12.77 -9.33
N PHE A 135 -7.39 -12.95 -9.81
CA PHE A 135 -6.31 -12.02 -9.50
C PHE A 135 -6.31 -10.88 -10.49
N MET A 136 -6.70 -9.69 -10.02
CA MET A 136 -6.67 -8.45 -10.79
C MET A 136 -5.28 -7.82 -10.70
N ILE A 137 -4.67 -7.55 -11.85
CA ILE A 137 -3.34 -6.99 -11.98
C ILE A 137 -3.43 -5.69 -12.79
N ASN A 138 -2.96 -4.59 -12.22
CA ASN A 138 -2.73 -3.36 -12.98
C ASN A 138 -1.39 -3.50 -13.72
N ALA A 139 -1.46 -3.55 -15.04
CA ALA A 139 -0.32 -3.63 -15.94
C ALA A 139 -0.16 -2.32 -16.70
N LYS A 140 1.04 -1.77 -16.77
CA LYS A 140 1.32 -0.62 -17.63
C LYS A 140 1.74 -1.13 -19.01
N ILE A 141 0.86 -0.95 -19.99
CA ILE A 141 1.01 -1.46 -21.36
C ILE A 141 1.15 -0.27 -22.30
N ASN A 142 2.26 -0.21 -23.04
CA ASN A 142 2.61 0.94 -23.90
C ASN A 142 2.39 2.31 -23.21
N GLY A 143 2.67 2.39 -21.91
CA GLY A 143 2.51 3.60 -21.11
C GLY A 143 1.13 3.83 -20.47
N ALA A 144 0.09 3.08 -20.83
CA ALA A 144 -1.25 3.18 -20.24
C ALA A 144 -1.51 2.10 -19.17
N GLU A 145 -2.17 2.46 -18.07
CA GLU A 145 -2.54 1.50 -17.01
C GLU A 145 -3.77 0.67 -17.41
N ILE A 146 -3.56 -0.60 -17.73
CA ILE A 146 -4.60 -1.55 -18.10
C ILE A 146 -4.83 -2.52 -16.96
N ARG A 147 -6.11 -2.69 -16.59
CA ARG A 147 -6.51 -3.69 -15.62
C ARG A 147 -6.64 -5.04 -16.33
N THR A 148 -5.92 -6.04 -15.84
CA THR A 148 -5.89 -7.37 -16.42
C THR A 148 -6.23 -8.44 -15.38
N ILE A 149 -6.76 -9.58 -15.83
CA ILE A 149 -6.93 -10.78 -15.02
C ILE A 149 -5.73 -11.70 -15.26
N PHE A 150 -5.11 -12.21 -14.20
CA PHE A 150 -4.14 -13.31 -14.30
C PHE A 150 -4.84 -14.56 -14.86
N ASP A 151 -4.42 -15.02 -16.04
CA ASP A 151 -5.05 -16.15 -16.71
C ASP A 151 -4.01 -17.08 -17.33
N THR A 152 -3.76 -18.22 -16.67
CA THR A 152 -2.86 -19.27 -17.18
C THR A 152 -3.47 -20.09 -18.32
N GLY A 153 -4.78 -19.99 -18.54
CA GLY A 153 -5.49 -20.61 -19.66
C GLY A 153 -5.34 -19.84 -20.97
N ALA A 154 -5.03 -18.54 -20.89
CA ALA A 154 -4.76 -17.71 -22.06
C ALA A 154 -3.33 -17.92 -22.58
N SER A 155 -3.19 -18.34 -23.85
CA SER A 155 -1.88 -18.59 -24.46
C SER A 155 -1.05 -17.32 -24.70
N ALA A 156 -1.71 -16.16 -24.74
CA ALA A 156 -1.08 -14.85 -24.87
C ALA A 156 -1.86 -13.80 -24.08
N VAL A 157 -1.25 -12.63 -23.87
CA VAL A 157 -1.95 -11.44 -23.40
C VAL A 157 -3.09 -11.11 -24.36
N VAL A 158 -4.29 -10.86 -23.85
CA VAL A 158 -5.46 -10.49 -24.65
C VAL A 158 -6.00 -9.16 -24.15
N LEU A 159 -6.05 -8.17 -25.02
CA LEU A 159 -6.66 -6.87 -24.69
C LEU A 159 -8.10 -6.83 -25.19
N THR A 160 -8.96 -6.18 -24.40
CA THR A 160 -10.27 -5.76 -24.89
C THR A 160 -10.09 -4.75 -26.02
N HIS A 161 -11.11 -4.63 -26.89
CA HIS A 161 -11.10 -3.62 -27.94
C HIS A 161 -10.92 -2.19 -27.37
N GLY A 162 -11.52 -1.88 -26.21
CA GLY A 162 -11.37 -0.57 -25.58
C GLY A 162 -9.98 -0.34 -25.01
N ASP A 163 -9.38 -1.34 -24.36
CA ASP A 163 -8.02 -1.23 -23.85
C ASP A 163 -6.98 -1.13 -24.95
N ALA A 164 -7.20 -1.78 -26.10
CA ALA A 164 -6.37 -1.65 -27.28
C ALA A 164 -6.27 -0.17 -27.75
N GLU A 165 -7.40 0.54 -27.79
CA GLU A 165 -7.43 1.96 -28.15
C GLU A 165 -6.69 2.82 -27.11
N ARG A 166 -6.84 2.48 -25.82
CA ARG A 166 -6.15 3.19 -24.73
C ARG A 166 -4.64 3.04 -24.77
N VAL A 167 -4.12 1.91 -25.26
CA VAL A 167 -2.68 1.66 -25.43
C VAL A 167 -2.16 2.16 -26.79
N GLY A 168 -2.98 2.91 -27.56
CA GLY A 168 -2.59 3.55 -28.82
C GLY A 168 -2.70 2.66 -30.06
N ILE A 169 -3.35 1.50 -29.99
CA ILE A 169 -3.53 0.60 -31.13
C ILE A 169 -4.77 1.01 -31.92
N SER A 170 -4.60 1.25 -33.22
CA SER A 170 -5.69 1.55 -34.15
C SER A 170 -6.51 0.30 -34.50
N THR A 171 -7.48 -0.03 -33.66
CA THR A 171 -8.37 -1.20 -33.77
C THR A 171 -9.12 -1.29 -35.10
N ALA A 172 -9.53 -0.15 -35.68
CA ALA A 172 -10.27 -0.11 -36.95
C ALA A 172 -9.47 -0.64 -38.16
N ALA A 173 -8.15 -0.68 -38.07
CA ALA A 173 -7.27 -1.15 -39.14
C ALA A 173 -6.81 -2.60 -38.94
N LEU A 174 -7.19 -3.24 -37.83
CA LEU A 174 -6.75 -4.59 -37.50
C LEU A 174 -7.53 -5.64 -38.27
N ASN A 175 -6.84 -6.75 -38.59
CA ASN A 175 -7.46 -7.92 -39.19
C ASN A 175 -7.81 -8.93 -38.10
N TYR A 176 -9.11 -9.08 -37.81
CA TYR A 176 -9.63 -10.03 -36.83
C TYR A 176 -9.84 -11.40 -37.48
N ASN A 177 -8.74 -12.10 -37.76
CA ASN A 177 -8.73 -13.38 -38.47
C ASN A 177 -8.15 -14.55 -37.65
N VAL A 178 -7.76 -14.31 -36.40
CA VAL A 178 -7.26 -15.36 -35.51
C VAL A 178 -8.44 -15.95 -34.74
N PRO A 179 -8.85 -17.20 -35.00
CA PRO A 179 -9.92 -17.82 -34.25
C PRO A 179 -9.47 -18.06 -32.80
N VAL A 180 -10.29 -17.64 -31.85
CA VAL A 180 -10.08 -17.84 -30.42
C VAL A 180 -11.29 -18.54 -29.80
N SER A 181 -11.01 -19.42 -28.85
CA SER A 181 -12.02 -20.08 -28.04
C SER A 181 -11.92 -19.58 -26.62
N THR A 182 -13.03 -19.07 -26.10
CA THR A 182 -13.13 -18.54 -24.74
C THR A 182 -14.28 -19.22 -24.00
N ALA A 183 -14.38 -19.02 -22.69
CA ALA A 183 -15.52 -19.50 -21.90
C ALA A 183 -16.86 -18.94 -22.40
N ASN A 184 -16.85 -17.76 -23.04
CA ASN A 184 -18.04 -17.10 -23.58
C ASN A 184 -18.38 -17.54 -25.02
N GLY A 185 -17.61 -18.47 -25.59
CA GLY A 185 -17.79 -18.98 -26.95
C GLY A 185 -16.60 -18.72 -27.86
N THR A 186 -16.80 -18.97 -29.15
CA THR A 186 -15.80 -18.77 -30.21
C THR A 186 -15.95 -17.39 -30.84
N GLY A 187 -14.84 -16.80 -31.24
CA GLY A 187 -14.84 -15.63 -32.10
C GLY A 187 -13.44 -15.33 -32.62
N ASN A 188 -13.19 -14.09 -33.02
CA ASN A 188 -11.94 -13.72 -33.66
C ASN A 188 -11.15 -12.70 -32.85
N ALA A 189 -9.84 -12.72 -33.06
CA ALA A 189 -8.92 -11.75 -32.52
C ALA A 189 -7.95 -11.27 -33.60
N ALA A 190 -7.34 -10.11 -33.36
CA ALA A 190 -6.25 -9.60 -34.18
C ALA A 190 -4.92 -9.80 -33.46
N ALA A 191 -3.93 -10.36 -34.16
CA ALA A 191 -2.58 -10.49 -33.62
C ALA A 191 -1.86 -9.14 -33.63
N VAL A 192 -1.26 -8.79 -32.49
CA VAL A 192 -0.44 -7.59 -32.34
C VAL A 192 0.79 -7.89 -31.50
N THR A 193 1.75 -6.98 -31.51
CA THR A 193 2.88 -6.98 -30.59
C THR A 193 2.78 -5.72 -29.74
N LEU A 194 2.83 -5.88 -28.43
CA LEU A 194 2.91 -4.79 -27.48
C LEU A 194 4.38 -4.39 -27.33
N ASP A 195 4.68 -3.11 -27.42
CA ASP A 195 6.04 -2.59 -27.34
C ASP A 195 6.61 -2.88 -25.95
N GLN A 196 5.81 -2.65 -24.91
CA GLN A 196 6.20 -2.82 -23.53
C GLN A 196 5.02 -3.19 -22.64
N ILE A 197 5.25 -4.13 -21.72
CA ILE A 197 4.39 -4.42 -20.56
C ILE A 197 5.24 -4.33 -19.31
N GLU A 198 4.75 -3.60 -18.30
CA GLU A 198 5.36 -3.49 -16.99
C GLU A 198 4.33 -3.84 -15.90
N ILE A 199 4.69 -4.79 -15.03
CA ILE A 199 3.85 -5.24 -13.92
C ILE A 199 4.70 -5.31 -12.66
N GLY A 200 4.38 -4.46 -11.68
CA GLY A 200 5.08 -4.43 -10.40
C GLY A 200 6.61 -4.32 -10.53
N GLY A 201 7.08 -3.47 -11.46
CA GLY A 201 8.50 -3.27 -11.76
C GLY A 201 9.12 -4.30 -12.72
N ILE A 202 8.44 -5.41 -13.02
CA ILE A 202 8.92 -6.40 -13.99
C ILE A 202 8.54 -5.94 -15.40
N MET A 203 9.54 -5.73 -16.25
CA MET A 203 9.36 -5.18 -17.59
C MET A 203 9.64 -6.24 -18.66
N ARG A 204 8.78 -6.28 -19.68
CA ARG A 204 8.96 -7.09 -20.89
C ARG A 204 8.67 -6.25 -22.12
N ASN A 205 9.53 -6.39 -23.12
CA ASN A 205 9.39 -5.71 -24.42
C ASN A 205 8.96 -6.71 -25.49
N ASN A 206 8.31 -6.20 -26.55
CA ASN A 206 7.90 -7.00 -27.72
C ASN A 206 7.03 -8.21 -27.35
N VAL A 207 6.03 -7.99 -26.50
CA VAL A 207 5.16 -9.07 -26.00
C VAL A 207 4.06 -9.35 -27.03
N ARG A 208 3.97 -10.60 -27.49
CA ARG A 208 2.86 -11.04 -28.35
C ARG A 208 1.54 -10.88 -27.61
N ALA A 209 0.56 -10.28 -28.26
CA ALA A 209 -0.80 -10.15 -27.73
C ALA A 209 -1.86 -10.31 -28.82
N PHE A 210 -3.10 -10.45 -28.36
CA PHE A 210 -4.28 -10.47 -29.19
C PHE A 210 -5.22 -9.33 -28.78
N ILE A 211 -5.88 -8.73 -29.77
CA ILE A 211 -6.99 -7.81 -29.53
C ILE A 211 -8.27 -8.58 -29.79
N ALA A 212 -9.09 -8.75 -28.76
CA ALA A 212 -10.39 -9.40 -28.89
C ALA A 212 -11.34 -8.55 -29.75
N GLU A 213 -12.18 -9.19 -30.55
CA GLU A 213 -13.27 -8.51 -31.24
C GLU A 213 -14.22 -7.84 -30.23
N ARG A 214 -14.89 -6.78 -30.65
CA ARG A 214 -15.70 -5.95 -29.77
C ARG A 214 -16.81 -6.78 -29.11
N GLY A 215 -16.89 -6.70 -27.78
CA GLY A 215 -17.91 -7.39 -26.98
C GLY A 215 -17.60 -8.85 -26.65
N MET A 216 -16.50 -9.43 -27.14
CA MET A 216 -16.11 -10.80 -26.79
C MET A 216 -15.50 -10.93 -25.39
N LEU A 217 -14.82 -9.88 -24.94
CA LEU A 217 -14.04 -9.88 -23.71
C LEU A 217 -14.37 -8.62 -22.91
N GLU A 218 -14.80 -8.81 -21.66
CA GLU A 218 -15.13 -7.69 -20.76
C GLU A 218 -13.89 -7.09 -20.10
N THR A 219 -12.90 -7.92 -19.77
CA THR A 219 -11.68 -7.52 -19.07
C THR A 219 -10.47 -8.16 -19.72
N SER A 220 -9.40 -7.38 -19.90
CA SER A 220 -8.15 -7.84 -20.51
C SER A 220 -7.52 -8.99 -19.70
N LEU A 221 -6.82 -9.90 -20.37
CA LEU A 221 -6.23 -11.10 -19.80
C LEU A 221 -4.70 -11.04 -19.88
N LEU A 222 -4.04 -11.36 -18.77
CA LEU A 222 -2.60 -11.52 -18.68
C LEU A 222 -2.26 -13.00 -18.88
N GLY A 223 -1.96 -13.37 -20.12
CA GLY A 223 -1.69 -14.75 -20.52
C GLY A 223 -0.21 -15.14 -20.58
N MET A 224 0.02 -16.34 -21.10
CA MET A 224 1.32 -17.02 -21.10
C MET A 224 2.41 -16.34 -21.92
N SER A 225 2.09 -15.45 -22.89
CA SER A 225 3.11 -14.68 -23.60
C SER A 225 3.85 -13.68 -22.71
N TYR A 226 3.27 -13.28 -21.57
CA TYR A 226 3.95 -12.56 -20.51
C TYR A 226 4.33 -13.52 -19.37
N LEU A 227 3.38 -14.31 -18.85
CA LEU A 227 3.61 -15.14 -17.66
C LEU A 227 4.71 -16.20 -17.86
N GLY A 228 4.86 -16.73 -19.06
CA GLY A 228 5.91 -17.70 -19.39
C GLY A 228 7.31 -17.10 -19.47
N THR A 229 7.44 -15.77 -19.39
CA THR A 229 8.74 -15.08 -19.35
C THR A 229 9.26 -14.86 -17.94
N LEU A 230 8.44 -15.12 -16.91
CA LEU A 230 8.80 -15.01 -15.51
C LEU A 230 9.61 -16.23 -15.09
N SER A 231 10.56 -16.06 -14.17
CA SER A 231 11.26 -17.21 -13.56
C SER A 231 10.32 -18.09 -12.74
N ARG A 232 9.33 -17.48 -12.06
CA ARG A 232 8.30 -18.17 -11.29
C ARG A 232 7.06 -17.31 -11.12
N TYR A 233 5.89 -17.95 -11.09
CA TYR A 233 4.69 -17.40 -10.49
C TYR A 233 4.09 -18.42 -9.51
N ALA A 234 3.55 -17.95 -8.39
CA ALA A 234 2.98 -18.82 -7.36
C ALA A 234 1.67 -18.24 -6.83
N VAL A 235 0.65 -19.09 -6.74
CA VAL A 235 -0.63 -18.77 -6.11
C VAL A 235 -0.71 -19.48 -4.77
N SER A 236 -0.88 -18.73 -3.69
CA SER A 236 -1.00 -19.25 -2.32
C SER A 236 -2.17 -18.56 -1.61
N GLY A 237 -3.26 -19.30 -1.40
CA GLY A 237 -4.51 -18.76 -0.86
C GLY A 237 -5.02 -17.60 -1.71
N ASN A 238 -5.08 -16.40 -1.13
CA ASN A 238 -5.49 -15.17 -1.81
C ASN A 238 -4.31 -14.28 -2.26
N SER A 239 -3.11 -14.86 -2.41
CA SER A 239 -1.90 -14.15 -2.84
C SER A 239 -1.37 -14.73 -4.14
N LEU A 240 -0.98 -13.84 -5.06
CA LEU A 240 -0.24 -14.16 -6.27
C LEU A 240 1.13 -13.50 -6.18
N GLU A 241 2.18 -14.27 -6.38
CA GLU A 241 3.56 -13.82 -6.44
C GLU A 241 4.07 -13.99 -7.87
N LEU A 242 4.65 -12.93 -8.43
CA LEU A 242 5.37 -12.96 -9.70
C LEU A 242 6.85 -12.68 -9.42
N VAL A 243 7.74 -13.46 -10.04
CA VAL A 243 9.19 -13.36 -9.86
C VAL A 243 9.85 -13.26 -11.22
N ASP A 244 10.73 -12.26 -11.38
CA ASP A 244 11.52 -12.05 -12.59
C ASP A 244 12.51 -13.20 -12.84
#